data_AF-A0A2V9R386-F1
#
_entry.id   AF-A0A2V9R386-F1
#
_cell.length_a   1.000
_cell.length_b   1.000
_cell.length_c   1.000
_cell.angle_alpha   90.00
_cell.angle_beta   90.00
_cell.angle_gamma   90.00
#
_symmetry.space_group_name_H-M   'P 1'
#
loop_
_entity.id
_entity.type
_entity.pdbx_description
1 polymer ?
#
loop_
_entity_poly.entity_id
_entity_poly.type
_entity_poly.pdbx_seq_one_letter_code
_entity_poly.pdbx_strand_id
1 'polypeptide(L)'
;MFTFVFSALGLTQQSSTSSDHLHFNGHSWWDKVKVLADDKMEGRDTGSRGEHAAQEYAIQQFKSAGVEPAGVNGFYQPVKFVSRKIVESESNLTLIRDGNRELLRIGEDAIISARIMPAAHVEAGLVFVGYGLKIPEGNYDDFA
;
A
#
# COMPACT_ATOMS: atom_id res chain seq x y z
N MET A 1 58.52 -14.90 48.86
CA MET A 1 59.24 -14.59 47.61
C MET A 1 59.10 -15.76 46.67
N PHE A 2 58.16 -15.69 45.71
CA PHE A 2 58.18 -16.46 44.46
C PHE A 2 57.27 -15.71 43.47
N THR A 3 57.91 -15.08 42.50
CA THR A 3 57.29 -14.28 41.44
C THR A 3 57.08 -15.20 40.24
N PHE A 4 55.85 -15.36 39.76
CA PHE A 4 55.59 -15.97 38.46
C PHE A 4 55.36 -14.88 37.43
N VAL A 5 56.25 -14.83 36.43
CA VAL A 5 56.15 -14.00 35.23
C VAL A 5 55.43 -14.82 34.17
N PHE A 6 54.24 -14.38 33.75
CA PHE A 6 53.59 -14.91 32.55
C PHE A 6 53.81 -13.93 31.40
N SER A 7 54.57 -14.39 30.41
CA SER A 7 54.85 -13.67 29.18
C SER A 7 53.60 -13.70 28.28
N ALA A 8 53.06 -12.52 27.99
CA ALA A 8 51.95 -12.36 27.05
C ALA A 8 52.47 -12.50 25.61
N LEU A 9 52.23 -13.65 24.96
CA LEU A 9 52.23 -13.70 23.50
C LEU A 9 50.85 -13.25 23.03
N GLY A 10 50.75 -11.97 22.67
CA GLY A 10 49.60 -11.45 21.95
C GLY A 10 49.55 -12.05 20.55
N LEU A 11 48.74 -13.08 20.35
CA LEU A 11 48.12 -13.28 19.05
C LEU A 11 47.00 -12.24 18.96
N THR A 12 47.28 -11.13 18.27
CA THR A 12 46.23 -10.24 17.77
C THR A 12 45.40 -11.02 16.77
N GLN A 13 44.33 -11.66 17.25
CA GLN A 13 43.30 -12.20 16.39
C GLN A 13 42.56 -10.99 15.82
N GLN A 14 42.93 -10.62 14.60
CA GLN A 14 42.27 -9.55 13.87
C GLN A 14 40.89 -10.08 13.50
N SER A 15 39.92 -9.82 14.39
CA SER A 15 38.50 -9.97 14.09
C SER A 15 38.23 -9.07 12.90
N SER A 16 38.22 -9.66 11.70
CA SER A 16 37.65 -9.03 10.53
C SER A 16 36.17 -8.88 10.82
N THR A 17 35.78 -7.73 11.35
CA THR A 17 34.41 -7.26 11.25
C THR A 17 34.18 -7.03 9.75
N SER A 18 33.78 -8.09 9.04
CA SER A 18 33.10 -7.93 7.77
C SER A 18 31.87 -7.11 8.07
N SER A 19 31.95 -5.80 7.84
CA SER A 19 30.78 -4.97 7.68
C SER A 19 30.06 -5.53 6.45
N ASP A 20 29.21 -6.52 6.68
CA ASP A 20 28.24 -7.00 5.70
C ASP A 20 27.25 -5.86 5.51
N HIS A 21 27.68 -4.87 4.72
CA HIS A 21 26.82 -3.81 4.28
C HIS A 21 25.70 -4.50 3.54
N LEU A 22 24.48 -4.43 4.10
CA LEU A 22 23.24 -4.84 3.44
C LEU A 22 23.25 -4.33 2.00
N HIS A 23 23.71 -5.17 1.09
CA HIS A 23 23.95 -4.78 -0.28
C HIS A 23 22.64 -4.95 -1.02
N PHE A 24 22.00 -3.83 -1.39
CA PHE A 24 20.81 -3.88 -2.21
C PHE A 24 21.13 -4.59 -3.53
N ASN A 25 20.47 -5.72 -3.76
CA ASN A 25 20.58 -6.48 -5.00
C ASN A 25 19.29 -6.30 -5.79
N GLY A 26 19.35 -5.52 -6.86
CA GLY A 26 18.21 -5.22 -7.73
C GLY A 26 17.59 -6.47 -8.38
N HIS A 27 18.38 -7.51 -8.65
CA HIS A 27 17.85 -8.77 -9.18
C HIS A 27 16.96 -9.47 -8.15
N SER A 28 17.45 -9.61 -6.92
CA SER A 28 16.68 -10.23 -5.83
C SER A 28 15.40 -9.46 -5.49
N TRP A 29 15.43 -8.13 -5.64
CA TRP A 29 14.24 -7.30 -5.48
C TRP A 29 13.25 -7.54 -6.62
N TRP A 30 13.72 -7.57 -7.86
CA TRP A 30 12.89 -7.79 -9.04
C TRP A 30 12.22 -9.17 -9.04
N ASP A 31 12.91 -10.21 -8.56
CA ASP A 31 12.31 -11.54 -8.45
C ASP A 31 11.14 -11.59 -7.46
N LYS A 32 11.22 -10.84 -6.35
CA LYS A 32 10.10 -10.67 -5.42
C LYS A 32 8.93 -9.94 -6.06
N VAL A 33 9.20 -8.90 -6.84
CA VAL A 33 8.18 -8.17 -7.61
C VAL A 33 7.48 -9.10 -8.58
N LYS A 34 8.22 -9.93 -9.33
CA LYS A 34 7.63 -10.90 -10.26
C LYS A 34 6.69 -11.87 -9.56
N VAL A 35 7.09 -12.43 -8.41
CA VAL A 35 6.22 -13.35 -7.67
C VAL A 35 4.95 -12.66 -7.21
N LEU A 36 5.07 -11.45 -6.65
CA LEU A 36 3.90 -10.72 -6.18
C LEU A 36 2.99 -10.28 -7.33
N ALA A 37 3.54 -9.97 -8.51
CA ALA A 37 2.77 -9.53 -9.67
C ALA A 37 2.31 -10.67 -10.61
N ASP A 38 2.63 -11.93 -10.28
CA ASP A 38 2.27 -13.09 -11.08
C ASP A 38 0.75 -13.32 -11.11
N ASP A 39 0.23 -13.81 -12.23
CA ASP A 39 -1.19 -14.13 -12.42
C ASP A 39 -1.73 -15.12 -11.37
N LYS A 40 -0.87 -15.95 -10.77
CA LYS A 40 -1.24 -16.84 -9.65
C LYS A 40 -1.80 -16.09 -8.45
N MET A 41 -1.43 -14.82 -8.29
CA MET A 41 -1.99 -13.96 -7.26
C MET A 41 -3.42 -13.53 -7.63
N GLU A 42 -3.84 -13.54 -8.91
CA GLU A 42 -5.19 -13.12 -9.34
C GLU A 42 -5.60 -11.69 -8.90
N GLY A 43 -4.61 -10.83 -8.61
CA GLY A 43 -4.82 -9.53 -7.94
C GLY A 43 -4.57 -9.60 -6.43
N ARG A 44 -4.71 -8.48 -5.72
CA ARG A 44 -4.43 -8.39 -4.26
C ARG A 44 -5.38 -7.43 -3.56
N ASP A 45 -6.63 -7.42 -3.98
CA ASP A 45 -7.67 -6.64 -3.31
C ASP A 45 -7.84 -7.12 -1.87
N THR A 46 -8.21 -6.20 -0.97
CA THR A 46 -8.35 -6.50 0.46
C THR A 46 -9.36 -7.62 0.72
N GLY A 47 -8.95 -8.64 1.44
CA GLY A 47 -9.70 -9.87 1.76
C GLY A 47 -9.76 -10.89 0.61
N SER A 48 -9.10 -10.65 -0.52
CA SER A 48 -9.13 -11.58 -1.66
C SER A 48 -8.22 -12.80 -1.45
N ARG A 49 -8.47 -13.86 -2.23
CA ARG A 49 -7.59 -15.05 -2.30
C ARG A 49 -6.14 -14.66 -2.62
N GLY A 50 -5.98 -13.71 -3.52
CA GLY A 50 -4.70 -13.19 -3.95
C GLY A 50 -3.93 -12.43 -2.89
N GLU A 51 -4.62 -11.61 -2.09
CA GLU A 51 -4.00 -10.97 -0.94
C GLU A 51 -3.51 -12.01 0.07
N HIS A 52 -4.32 -13.04 0.38
CA HIS A 52 -3.90 -14.11 1.30
C HIS A 52 -2.65 -14.84 0.80
N ALA A 53 -2.58 -15.17 -0.50
CA ALA A 53 -1.39 -15.77 -1.10
C ALA A 53 -0.15 -14.85 -1.00
N ALA A 54 -0.33 -13.54 -1.22
CA ALA A 54 0.74 -12.56 -1.05
C ALA A 54 1.19 -12.43 0.41
N GLN A 55 0.28 -12.48 1.37
CA GLN A 55 0.58 -12.50 2.81
C GLN A 55 1.42 -13.74 3.18
N GLU A 56 1.02 -14.92 2.70
CA GLU A 56 1.77 -16.16 2.91
C GLU A 56 3.19 -16.08 2.35
N TYR A 57 3.34 -15.55 1.13
CA TYR A 57 4.65 -15.31 0.53
C TYR A 57 5.49 -14.36 1.39
N ALA A 58 4.93 -13.24 1.84
CA ALA A 58 5.64 -12.30 2.71
C ALA A 58 6.10 -12.95 4.03
N ILE A 59 5.24 -13.77 4.64
CA ILE A 59 5.57 -14.54 5.85
C ILE A 59 6.73 -15.52 5.59
N GLN A 60 6.76 -16.19 4.44
CA GLN A 60 7.88 -17.07 4.07
C GLN A 60 9.19 -16.30 3.92
N GLN A 61 9.15 -15.09 3.35
CA GLN A 61 10.33 -14.21 3.27
C GLN A 61 10.80 -13.77 4.66
N PHE A 62 9.88 -13.40 5.56
CA PHE A 62 10.20 -13.04 6.94
C PHE A 62 10.82 -14.19 7.73
N LYS A 63 10.24 -15.39 7.64
CA LYS A 63 10.81 -16.60 8.26
C LYS A 63 12.21 -16.90 7.75
N SER A 64 12.42 -16.81 6.43
CA SER A 64 13.73 -17.02 5.81
C SER A 64 14.78 -15.99 6.27
N ALA A 65 14.33 -14.80 6.66
CA ALA A 65 15.18 -13.74 7.21
C ALA A 65 15.35 -13.80 8.74
N GLY A 66 14.78 -14.79 9.42
CA GLY A 66 14.86 -14.93 10.88
C GLY A 66 14.01 -13.91 11.65
N VAL A 67 12.99 -13.33 11.02
CA VAL A 67 12.07 -12.41 11.68
C VAL A 67 11.08 -13.20 12.53
N GLU A 68 10.99 -12.85 13.81
CA GLU A 68 10.02 -13.43 14.73
C GLU A 68 8.61 -12.82 14.55
N PRO A 69 7.54 -13.59 14.78
CA PRO A 69 6.17 -13.09 14.69
C PRO A 69 5.85 -12.05 15.76
N ALA A 70 5.03 -11.05 15.40
CA ALA A 70 4.59 -9.98 16.31
C ALA A 70 3.08 -9.66 16.21
N GLY A 71 2.30 -10.49 15.53
CA GLY A 71 0.85 -10.34 15.41
C GLY A 71 0.09 -11.10 16.51
N VAL A 72 -1.23 -10.84 16.59
CA VAL A 72 -2.13 -11.53 17.52
C VAL A 72 -2.19 -13.05 17.27
N ASN A 73 -2.00 -13.49 16.02
CA ASN A 73 -1.93 -14.91 15.66
C ASN A 73 -0.69 -15.16 14.79
N GLY A 74 0.48 -15.31 15.43
CA GLY A 74 1.75 -15.45 14.73
C GLY A 74 2.09 -14.17 13.96
N PHE A 75 2.26 -14.26 12.65
CA PHE A 75 2.57 -13.09 11.81
C PHE A 75 1.33 -12.25 11.45
N TYR A 76 0.12 -12.71 11.78
CA TYR A 76 -1.12 -12.04 11.37
C TYR A 76 -1.65 -11.09 12.43
N GLN A 77 -2.01 -9.88 11.99
CA GLN A 77 -2.76 -8.88 12.77
C GLN A 77 -4.11 -8.64 12.09
N PRO A 78 -5.23 -9.14 12.64
CA PRO A 78 -6.54 -8.86 12.07
C PRO A 78 -6.91 -7.39 12.24
N VAL A 79 -7.45 -6.79 11.17
CA VAL A 79 -7.97 -5.42 11.13
C VAL A 79 -9.38 -5.43 10.57
N LYS A 80 -10.30 -4.68 11.20
CA LYS A 80 -11.68 -4.56 10.73
C LYS A 80 -11.77 -3.47 9.67
N PHE A 81 -12.34 -3.81 8.51
CA PHE A 81 -12.58 -2.87 7.42
C PHE A 81 -14.07 -2.69 7.16
N VAL A 82 -14.44 -1.51 6.65
CA VAL A 82 -15.76 -1.27 6.06
C VAL A 82 -15.60 -1.41 4.55
N SER A 83 -16.22 -2.43 3.98
CA SER A 83 -16.27 -2.60 2.52
C SER A 83 -17.46 -1.84 1.95
N ARG A 84 -17.26 -1.21 0.79
CA ARG A 84 -18.31 -0.52 0.03
C ARG A 84 -18.13 -0.89 -1.44
N LYS A 85 -19.25 -1.14 -2.11
CA LYS A 85 -19.29 -1.42 -3.54
C LYS A 85 -20.40 -0.58 -4.15
N ILE A 86 -20.10 0.07 -5.27
CA ILE A 86 -21.11 0.74 -6.08
C ILE A 86 -21.90 -0.33 -6.81
N VAL A 87 -23.23 -0.30 -6.66
CA VAL A 87 -24.14 -1.14 -7.44
C VAL A 87 -24.51 -0.34 -8.69
N GLU A 88 -23.72 -0.53 -9.74
CA GLU A 88 -23.81 0.29 -10.97
C GLU A 88 -25.21 0.25 -11.60
N SER A 89 -25.88 -0.90 -11.58
CA SER A 89 -27.25 -1.04 -12.11
C SER A 89 -28.30 -0.22 -11.34
N GLU A 90 -28.00 0.16 -10.10
CA GLU A 90 -28.88 0.95 -9.23
C GLU A 90 -28.36 2.39 -9.04
N SER A 91 -27.25 2.74 -9.69
CA SER A 91 -26.61 4.05 -9.58
C SER A 91 -26.70 4.78 -10.91
N ASN A 92 -27.12 6.05 -10.90
CA ASN A 92 -27.16 6.87 -12.11
C ASN A 92 -26.72 8.31 -11.81
N LEU A 93 -26.20 8.97 -12.84
CA LEU A 93 -25.84 10.38 -12.80
C LEU A 93 -26.42 11.05 -14.05
N THR A 94 -27.16 12.14 -13.88
CA THR A 94 -27.75 12.90 -14.98
C THR A 94 -27.22 14.32 -14.93
N LEU A 95 -26.64 14.79 -16.05
CA LEU A 95 -26.34 16.20 -16.24
C LEU A 95 -27.60 16.91 -16.75
N ILE A 96 -27.97 18.00 -16.08
CA ILE A 96 -29.14 18.82 -16.46
C ILE A 96 -28.64 20.20 -16.88
N ARG A 97 -28.94 20.62 -18.12
CA ARG A 97 -28.55 21.92 -18.68
C ARG A 97 -29.72 22.50 -19.47
N ASP A 98 -30.22 23.67 -19.04
CA ASP A 98 -31.34 24.38 -19.70
C ASP A 98 -32.58 23.48 -19.95
N GLY A 99 -32.87 22.58 -19.01
CA GLY A 99 -33.96 21.60 -19.10
C GLY A 99 -33.62 20.33 -19.89
N ASN A 100 -32.50 20.29 -20.62
CA ASN A 100 -32.03 19.08 -21.28
C ASN A 100 -31.38 18.14 -20.26
N ARG A 101 -31.73 16.85 -20.34
CA ARG A 101 -31.23 15.78 -19.47
C ARG A 101 -30.32 14.85 -20.26
N GLU A 102 -29.09 14.72 -19.80
CA GLU A 102 -28.07 13.83 -20.38
C GLU A 102 -27.68 12.79 -19.33
N LEU A 103 -27.93 11.51 -19.63
CA LEU A 103 -27.54 10.40 -18.76
C LEU A 103 -26.06 10.08 -18.97
N LEU A 104 -25.28 10.07 -17.88
CA LEU A 104 -23.85 9.78 -17.91
C LEU A 104 -23.59 8.31 -17.59
N ARG A 105 -22.65 7.70 -18.30
CA ARG A 105 -22.25 6.31 -18.06
C ARG A 105 -21.20 6.26 -16.96
N ILE A 106 -21.53 5.60 -15.86
CA ILE A 106 -20.61 5.43 -14.74
C ILE A 106 -19.43 4.56 -15.17
N GLY A 107 -18.21 4.95 -14.80
CA GLY A 107 -16.97 4.30 -15.20
C GLY A 107 -16.37 4.83 -16.50
N GLU A 108 -17.14 5.54 -17.31
CA GLU A 108 -16.67 6.11 -18.59
C GLU A 108 -16.77 7.64 -18.61
N ASP A 109 -17.97 8.17 -18.35
CA ASP A 109 -18.24 9.60 -18.39
C ASP A 109 -18.17 10.23 -16.99
N ALA A 110 -18.37 9.42 -15.94
CA ALA A 110 -18.31 9.86 -14.55
C ALA A 110 -17.87 8.74 -13.58
N ILE A 111 -17.26 9.13 -12.46
CA ILE A 111 -16.86 8.21 -11.39
C ILE A 111 -17.62 8.58 -10.11
N ILE A 112 -18.29 7.60 -9.50
CA ILE A 112 -18.86 7.74 -8.15
C ILE A 112 -17.83 7.18 -7.16
N SER A 113 -17.34 8.04 -6.27
CA SER A 113 -16.39 7.62 -5.23
C SER A 113 -17.10 6.91 -4.09
N ALA A 114 -16.63 5.72 -3.72
CA ALA A 114 -17.08 4.98 -2.53
C ALA A 114 -16.17 5.21 -1.29
N ARG A 115 -15.25 6.18 -1.34
CA ARG A 115 -14.32 6.46 -0.22
C ARG A 115 -15.06 6.93 1.04
N ILE A 116 -16.04 7.81 0.85
CA ILE A 116 -16.99 8.24 1.87
C ILE A 116 -18.37 7.69 1.52
N MET A 117 -19.27 7.60 2.51
CA MET A 117 -20.65 7.22 2.22
C MET A 117 -21.30 8.36 1.41
N PRO A 118 -21.69 8.12 0.14
CA PRO A 118 -22.40 9.15 -0.63
C PRO A 118 -23.79 9.38 -0.03
N ALA A 119 -24.35 10.57 -0.24
CA ALA A 119 -25.77 10.80 0.01
C ALA A 119 -26.60 9.86 -0.88
N ALA A 120 -27.76 9.42 -0.38
CA ALA A 120 -28.65 8.55 -1.14
C ALA A 120 -29.15 9.21 -2.44
N HIS A 121 -29.29 10.54 -2.42
CA HIS A 121 -29.64 11.35 -3.58
C HIS A 121 -29.07 12.77 -3.41
N VAL A 122 -28.66 13.40 -4.50
CA VAL A 122 -28.27 14.80 -4.52
C VAL A 122 -28.74 15.45 -5.83
N GLU A 123 -29.31 16.64 -5.73
CA GLU A 123 -29.62 17.53 -6.86
C GLU A 123 -29.03 18.89 -6.53
N ALA A 124 -28.02 19.31 -7.29
CA ALA A 124 -27.25 20.52 -7.02
C ALA A 124 -26.63 21.08 -8.30
N GLY A 125 -26.19 22.34 -8.24
CA GLY A 125 -25.40 22.95 -9.31
C GLY A 125 -24.04 22.27 -9.48
N LEU A 126 -23.57 22.18 -10.72
CA LEU A 126 -22.24 21.66 -11.05
C LEU A 126 -21.25 22.80 -11.24
N VAL A 127 -20.10 22.72 -10.59
CA VAL A 127 -19.00 23.68 -10.73
C VAL A 127 -17.72 22.91 -11.05
N PHE A 128 -16.94 23.39 -12.01
CA PHE A 128 -15.62 22.86 -12.30
C PHE A 128 -14.59 23.54 -11.38
N VAL A 129 -13.87 22.74 -10.58
CA VAL A 129 -12.96 23.23 -9.53
C VAL A 129 -11.52 22.71 -9.70
N GLY A 130 -11.08 22.36 -10.92
CA GLY A 130 -9.70 21.91 -11.16
C GLY A 130 -9.26 20.78 -10.22
N TYR A 131 -8.20 21.01 -9.44
CA TYR A 131 -7.70 20.08 -8.42
C TYR A 131 -8.32 20.31 -7.03
N GLY A 132 -9.18 21.32 -6.88
CA GLY A 132 -9.79 21.73 -5.62
C GLY A 132 -8.79 22.33 -4.64
N LEU A 133 -7.73 22.97 -5.14
CA LEU A 133 -6.64 23.49 -4.32
C LEU A 133 -6.75 25.00 -4.12
N LYS A 134 -6.36 25.42 -2.92
CA LYS A 134 -6.07 26.81 -2.59
C LYS A 134 -4.69 26.85 -1.91
N ILE A 135 -3.71 27.43 -2.59
CA ILE A 135 -2.30 27.48 -2.18
C ILE A 135 -1.89 28.97 -2.13
N PRO A 136 -2.07 29.65 -0.98
CA PRO A 136 -1.76 31.07 -0.84
C PRO A 136 -0.29 31.40 -1.13
N GLU A 137 0.64 30.56 -0.71
CA GLU A 137 2.09 30.77 -0.88
C GLU A 137 2.52 30.69 -2.35
N GLY A 138 1.74 29.97 -3.18
CA GLY A 138 1.95 29.83 -4.62
C GLY A 138 1.05 30.74 -5.46
N ASN A 139 0.22 31.60 -4.82
CA ASN A 139 -0.80 32.41 -5.47
C ASN A 139 -1.68 31.60 -6.46
N TYR A 140 -2.12 30.40 -6.02
CA TYR A 140 -2.92 29.48 -6.83
C TYR A 140 -4.24 29.19 -6.12
N ASP A 141 -5.37 29.36 -6.82
CA ASP A 141 -6.71 29.11 -6.28
C ASP A 141 -7.63 28.58 -7.40
N ASP A 142 -8.02 27.30 -7.32
CA ASP A 142 -8.96 26.68 -8.27
C ASP A 142 -10.41 27.16 -8.11
N PHE A 143 -10.71 27.91 -7.04
CA PHE A 143 -12.06 28.38 -6.72
C PHE A 143 -12.29 29.86 -7.06
N ALA A 144 -11.26 30.58 -7.49
CA ALA A 144 -11.29 32.02 -7.74
C ALA A 144 -11.91 32.41 -9.09
#